data_AF-A0A183DKB2-F1
#
_entry.id   AF-A0A183DKB2-F1
#
_cell.length_a   1.000
_cell.length_b   1.000
_cell.length_c   1.000
_cell.angle_alpha   90.00
_cell.angle_beta   90.00
_cell.angle_gamma   90.00
#
_symmetry.space_group_name_H-M   'P 1'
#
loop_
_entity.id
_entity.type
_entity.pdbx_description
1 polymer ?
#
loop_
_entity_poly.entity_id
_entity_poly.type
_entity_poly.pdbx_seq_one_letter_code
_entity_poly.pdbx_strand_id
1 'polypeptide(L)'
;LFSVYDIVSSRTYAPQLPDVPYEVDDDDGIAVKLVRLVKTSEALGATIKCDADGRVFIARVIAGGVADRSGNIQVRVNFCSFQ
;
A
#
# COMPACT_ATOMS: atom_id res chain seq x y z
N LEU A 1 7.85 23.56 -5.02
CA LEU A 1 7.80 22.57 -6.11
C LEU A 1 9.03 21.67 -6.17
N PHE A 2 10.26 22.16 -5.91
CA PHE A 2 11.49 21.35 -5.93
C PHE A 2 11.62 20.30 -4.82
N SER A 3 11.10 20.55 -3.62
CA SER A 3 11.23 19.62 -2.49
C SER A 3 10.52 18.28 -2.73
N VAL A 4 9.44 18.24 -3.50
CA VAL A 4 8.70 16.99 -3.80
C VAL A 4 9.50 16.09 -4.74
N TYR A 5 10.20 16.67 -5.72
CA TYR A 5 11.07 15.90 -6.63
C TYR A 5 12.27 15.31 -5.90
N ASP A 6 12.83 16.04 -4.93
CA ASP A 6 13.97 15.58 -4.13
C ASP A 6 13.58 14.42 -3.19
N ILE A 7 12.38 14.46 -2.61
CA ILE A 7 11.86 13.38 -1.76
C ILE A 7 11.70 12.06 -2.57
N VAL A 8 11.14 12.14 -3.78
CA VAL A 8 10.91 10.97 -4.63
C VAL A 8 12.23 10.41 -5.19
N SER A 9 13.17 11.28 -5.59
CA SER A 9 14.47 10.84 -6.12
C SER A 9 15.39 10.24 -5.06
N SER A 10 15.40 10.83 -3.85
CA SER A 10 16.18 10.36 -2.70
C SER A 10 15.54 9.18 -1.96
N ARG A 11 14.31 8.79 -2.34
CA ARG A 11 13.48 7.79 -1.65
C ARG A 11 13.25 8.10 -0.18
N THR A 12 13.29 9.37 0.20
CA THR A 12 13.15 9.83 1.59
C THR A 12 11.69 10.15 1.90
N TYR A 13 10.82 9.15 1.74
CA TYR A 13 9.39 9.30 1.98
C TYR A 13 9.11 9.37 3.48
N ALA A 14 8.30 10.35 3.90
CA ALA A 14 7.93 10.55 5.30
C ALA A 14 6.40 10.43 5.47
N PRO A 15 5.92 9.71 6.50
CA PRO A 15 6.68 8.97 7.50
C PRO A 15 7.34 7.70 6.90
N GLN A 16 8.51 7.34 7.42
CA GLN A 16 9.18 6.08 7.07
C GLN A 16 8.31 4.90 7.51
N LEU A 17 8.34 3.80 6.73
CA LEU A 17 7.63 2.59 7.11
C LEU A 17 8.10 2.17 8.51
N PRO A 18 7.20 1.95 9.49
CA PRO A 18 7.61 1.33 10.75
C PRO A 18 8.25 -0.03 10.43
N ASP A 19 9.26 -0.40 11.22
CA ASP A 19 9.89 -1.71 11.08
C ASP A 19 8.82 -2.80 11.16
N VAL A 20 8.89 -3.75 10.23
CA VAL A 20 7.99 -4.91 10.26
C VAL A 20 8.17 -5.58 11.63
N PRO A 21 7.10 -5.77 12.41
CA PRO A 21 7.21 -6.43 13.72
C PRO A 21 7.93 -7.76 13.55
N TYR A 22 9.07 -7.91 14.23
CA TYR A 22 9.77 -9.18 14.33
C TYR A 22 9.03 -9.98 15.41
N GLU A 23 8.50 -11.14 15.05
CA GLU A 23 7.52 -11.93 15.82
C GLU A 23 6.11 -11.30 15.80
N VAL A 24 5.32 -11.68 14.79
CA VAL A 24 3.89 -11.85 15.04
C VAL A 24 3.77 -13.22 15.68
N ASP A 25 3.59 -13.28 16.99
CA ASP A 25 2.98 -14.48 17.56
C ASP A 25 1.70 -14.73 16.76
N ASP A 26 1.52 -15.95 16.24
CA ASP A 26 0.35 -16.36 15.44
C ASP A 26 -0.99 -16.10 16.17
N ASP A 27 -0.96 -15.66 17.43
CA ASP A 27 -2.08 -15.43 18.33
C ASP A 27 -2.88 -14.12 18.02
N ASP A 28 -2.27 -13.10 17.40
CA ASP A 28 -2.94 -11.81 17.11
C ASP A 28 -3.55 -11.73 15.68
N GLY A 29 -3.20 -12.65 14.78
CA GLY A 29 -3.82 -12.77 13.44
C GLY A 29 -3.57 -11.61 12.46
N ILE A 30 -2.63 -10.70 12.74
CA ILE A 30 -2.31 -9.55 11.87
C ILE A 30 -1.10 -9.88 10.98
N ALA A 31 -1.35 -10.14 9.69
CA ALA A 31 -0.28 -10.34 8.69
C ALA A 31 0.04 -9.02 7.95
N VAL A 32 1.31 -8.60 8.00
CA VAL A 32 1.81 -7.44 7.24
C VAL A 32 2.62 -7.92 6.03
N LYS A 33 2.32 -7.37 4.85
CA LYS A 33 3.03 -7.69 3.60
C LYS A 33 3.54 -6.43 2.91
N LEU A 34 4.84 -6.36 2.66
CA LEU A 34 5.43 -5.33 1.81
C LEU A 34 5.28 -5.73 0.34
N VAL A 35 4.54 -4.91 -0.43
CA VAL A 35 4.27 -5.17 -1.86
C VAL A 35 4.84 -4.02 -2.69
N ARG A 36 5.67 -4.34 -3.69
CA ARG A 36 6.18 -3.36 -4.65
C ARG A 36 5.23 -3.25 -5.84
N LEU A 37 4.67 -2.07 -6.05
CA LEU A 37 3.92 -1.75 -7.25
C LEU A 37 4.87 -1.20 -8.31
N VAL A 38 4.98 -1.92 -9.43
CA VAL A 38 5.71 -1.43 -10.61
C VAL A 38 4.70 -0.73 -11.50
N LYS A 39 4.88 0.58 -11.72
CA LYS A 39 4.01 1.35 -12.61
C LYS A 39 4.19 0.84 -14.04
N THR A 40 3.13 0.27 -14.59
CA THR A 40 3.04 -0.12 -16.00
C THR A 40 2.16 0.87 -16.77
N SER A 41 1.93 0.64 -18.06
CA SER A 41 0.98 1.44 -18.86
C SER A 41 -0.49 1.20 -18.49
N GLU A 42 -0.79 0.09 -17.81
CA GLU A 42 -2.13 -0.24 -17.34
C GLU A 42 -2.38 0.39 -15.96
N ALA A 43 -3.60 0.86 -15.72
CA ALA A 43 -4.00 1.32 -14.39
C ALA A 43 -4.00 0.14 -13.39
N LEU A 44 -3.69 0.42 -12.12
CA LEU A 44 -3.70 -0.59 -11.06
C LEU A 44 -5.05 -1.33 -10.95
N GLY A 45 -6.16 -0.65 -11.29
CA GLY A 45 -7.49 -1.25 -11.23
C GLY A 45 -8.01 -1.40 -9.81
N ALA A 46 -7.64 -0.49 -8.89
CA ALA A 46 -8.17 -0.45 -7.53
C ALA A 46 -8.54 0.97 -7.12
N THR A 47 -9.53 1.10 -6.23
CA THR A 47 -9.94 2.37 -5.62
C THR A 47 -9.49 2.38 -4.16
N ILE A 48 -8.62 3.33 -3.82
CA ILE A 48 -8.09 3.52 -2.47
C ILE A 48 -8.92 4.63 -1.80
N LYS A 49 -9.35 4.39 -0.56
CA LYS A 49 -10.08 5.35 0.27
C LYS A 49 -9.29 5.63 1.55
N CYS A 50 -9.35 6.87 2.01
CA CYS A 50 -8.90 7.26 3.35
C CYS A 50 -10.14 7.53 4.21
N ASP A 51 -10.18 6.97 5.42
CA ASP A 51 -11.23 7.27 6.40
C ASP A 51 -10.93 8.53 7.21
N ALA A 52 -11.92 9.01 7.97
CA ALA A 52 -11.76 10.16 8.85
C ALA A 52 -10.64 9.97 9.89
N ASP A 53 -10.39 8.71 10.31
CA ASP A 53 -9.33 8.34 11.27
C ASP A 53 -7.94 8.22 10.62
N GLY A 54 -7.78 8.58 9.34
CA GLY A 54 -6.52 8.49 8.61
C GLY A 54 -6.15 7.08 8.12
N ARG A 55 -7.04 6.10 8.29
CA ARG A 55 -6.85 4.73 7.79
C ARG A 55 -7.02 4.70 6.29
N VAL A 56 -6.02 4.19 5.58
CA VAL A 56 -6.05 4.04 4.12
C VAL A 56 -6.32 2.58 3.75
N PHE A 57 -7.30 2.32 2.89
CA PHE A 57 -7.70 0.96 2.54
C PHE A 57 -8.24 0.85 1.11
N ILE A 58 -8.31 -0.37 0.60
CA ILE A 58 -8.93 -0.67 -0.69
C ILE A 58 -10.46 -0.74 -0.54
N ALA A 59 -11.15 0.21 -1.16
CA ALA A 59 -12.61 0.23 -1.22
C ALA A 59 -13.16 -0.69 -2.33
N ARG A 60 -12.43 -0.84 -3.44
CA ARG A 60 -12.83 -1.66 -4.59
C ARG A 60 -11.63 -2.16 -5.37
N VAL A 61 -11.73 -3.37 -5.91
CA VAL A 61 -10.82 -3.93 -6.93
C VAL A 61 -11.63 -4.20 -8.21
N ILE A 62 -11.08 -3.83 -9.36
CA ILE A 62 -11.67 -4.09 -10.68
C ILE A 62 -11.28 -5.51 -11.09
N ALA A 63 -12.28 -6.35 -11.35
CA ALA A 63 -12.07 -7.72 -11.82
C ALA A 63 -11.24 -7.74 -13.11
N GLY A 64 -10.22 -8.59 -13.14
CA GLY A 64 -9.28 -8.70 -14.25
C GLY A 64 -8.28 -7.56 -14.37
N GLY A 65 -8.27 -6.56 -13.48
CA GLY A 65 -7.25 -5.49 -13.45
C GLY A 65 -5.93 -5.92 -12.79
N VAL A 66 -4.89 -5.08 -12.86
CA VAL A 66 -3.55 -5.39 -12.32
C VAL A 66 -3.58 -5.81 -10.84
N ALA A 67 -4.35 -5.11 -10.02
CA ALA A 67 -4.51 -5.42 -8.60
C ALA A 67 -5.12 -6.81 -8.37
N ASP A 68 -6.18 -7.14 -9.10
CA ASP A 68 -6.87 -8.44 -9.04
C ASP A 68 -5.92 -9.58 -9.44
N ARG A 69 -5.23 -9.40 -10.58
CA ARG A 69 -4.27 -10.39 -11.10
C ARG A 69 -3.02 -10.53 -10.23
N SER A 70 -2.70 -9.55 -9.40
CA SER A 70 -1.52 -9.60 -8.52
C SER A 70 -1.69 -10.56 -7.34
N GLY A 71 -2.93 -10.90 -6.96
CA GLY A 71 -3.24 -11.70 -5.77
C GLY A 71 -2.90 -11.05 -4.42
N ASN A 72 -2.23 -9.89 -4.42
CA ASN A 72 -1.74 -9.20 -3.24
C ASN A 72 -2.66 -8.05 -2.78
N ILE A 73 -3.55 -7.58 -3.66
CA ILE A 73 -4.45 -6.45 -3.40
C ILE A 73 -5.88 -6.96 -3.43
N GLN A 74 -6.55 -6.86 -2.29
CA GLN A 74 -7.93 -7.31 -2.10
C GLN A 74 -8.73 -6.24 -1.35
N VAL A 75 -10.06 -6.31 -1.45
CA VAL A 75 -10.94 -5.43 -0.67
C VAL A 75 -10.72 -5.70 0.82
N ARG A 76 -10.71 -4.64 1.65
CA ARG A 76 -10.41 -4.66 3.10
C ARG A 76 -8.92 -4.74 3.47
N VAL A 77 -8.00 -4.80 2.51
CA VAL A 77 -6.58 -4.61 2.81
C VAL A 77 -6.34 -3.16 3.25
N ASN A 78 -5.79 -3.01 4.45
CA ASN A 78 -5.34 -1.73 4.99
C ASN A 78 -3.90 -1.46 4.53
N PHE A 79 -3.64 -0.25 4.07
CA PHE A 79 -2.28 0.21 3.81
C PHE A 79 -1.75 0.93 5.03
N CYS A 80 -0.65 0.41 5.58
CA CYS A 80 0.04 1.06 6.69
C CYS A 80 0.87 2.25 6.21
N SER A 81 1.46 2.20 5.00
CA SER A 81 2.07 3.36 4.35
C SER A 81 2.29 3.12 2.85
N PHE A 82 2.61 4.19 2.11
CA PHE A 82 3.02 4.15 0.70
C PHE A 82 4.40 4.80 0.58
N GLN A 83 5.30 4.11 -0.15
CA GLN A 83 6.65 4.57 -0.45
C GLN A 83 6.85 4.52 -1.97
#